data_AF-A0A917JTS1-F1
#
_entry.id   AF-A0A917JTS1-F1
#
_cell.length_a   1.000
_cell.length_b   1.000
_cell.length_c   1.000
_cell.angle_alpha   90.00
_cell.angle_beta   90.00
_cell.angle_gamma   90.00
#
_symmetry.space_group_name_H-M   'P 1'
#
loop_
_entity.id
_entity.type
_entity.pdbx_description
1 polymer ?
#
loop_
_entity_poly.entity_id
_entity_poly.type
_entity_poly.pdbx_seq_one_letter_code
_entity_poly.pdbx_strand_id
1 'polypeptide(L)'
;MTETIYLFRAPNCTYYTRICLPKYLKVRGYRFDVKVSLLTKNRTLAISRNFDVASRLRQLIDSVTETVQADEFTDLVNKTVDEIRATFDCAVNEVQTTPNRVQSAVKAARSAPALPSMTLISAQAQFIASKSKESISSASVKQLLQRTTHFIQSTEVSSVSDVSSAHALVYRGLLLTEGRSHKSNKDYLAAVSQFFKWCRQMQLTQVNPFGDIKLSQQNASDPDSSRQRWQKTDR
;
A
#
# COMPACT_ATOMS: atom_id res chain seq x y z
N MET A 1 -30.08 -13.24 -11.55
CA MET A 1 -29.82 -11.87 -11.04
C MET A 1 -29.08 -12.04 -9.73
N THR A 2 -27.88 -11.49 -9.69
CA THR A 2 -26.92 -11.60 -8.59
C THR A 2 -27.44 -10.92 -7.34
N GLU A 3 -27.29 -11.60 -6.20
CA GLU A 3 -27.42 -10.97 -4.89
C GLU A 3 -26.41 -9.82 -4.82
N THR A 4 -26.86 -8.63 -4.43
CA THR A 4 -25.99 -7.48 -4.25
C THR A 4 -25.94 -7.17 -2.77
N ILE A 5 -24.80 -7.47 -2.14
CA ILE A 5 -24.53 -7.09 -0.76
C ILE A 5 -23.69 -5.82 -0.80
N TYR A 6 -24.17 -4.75 -0.19
CA TYR A 6 -23.42 -3.50 -0.14
C TYR A 6 -23.57 -2.80 1.20
N LEU A 7 -22.52 -2.07 1.55
CA LEU A 7 -22.48 -1.21 2.72
C LEU A 7 -23.33 0.04 2.46
N PHE A 8 -24.36 0.24 3.29
CA PHE A 8 -25.30 1.35 3.20
C PHE A 8 -25.08 2.34 4.35
N ARG A 9 -25.00 3.64 4.06
CA ARG A 9 -24.94 4.70 5.08
C ARG A 9 -26.31 5.37 5.20
N ALA A 10 -26.92 5.33 6.38
CA ALA A 10 -28.19 5.99 6.63
C ALA A 10 -28.01 7.50 6.97
N PRO A 11 -29.09 8.31 6.93
CA PRO A 11 -29.02 9.75 7.23
C PRO A 11 -28.49 10.07 8.63
N ASN A 12 -28.74 9.20 9.62
CA ASN A 12 -28.18 9.29 10.98
C ASN A 12 -26.67 8.96 11.06
N CYS A 13 -25.99 8.82 9.91
CA CYS A 13 -24.60 8.41 9.74
C CYS A 13 -24.26 7.00 10.23
N THR A 14 -25.24 6.21 10.66
CA THR A 14 -25.03 4.81 11.04
C THR A 14 -24.91 3.95 9.78
N TYR A 15 -23.95 3.03 9.80
CA TYR A 15 -23.75 2.07 8.72
C TYR A 15 -24.60 0.82 8.89
N TYR A 16 -25.04 0.27 7.76
CA TYR A 16 -25.87 -0.93 7.66
C TYR A 16 -25.32 -1.85 6.57
N THR A 17 -25.46 -3.16 6.77
CA THR A 17 -25.36 -4.15 5.69
C THR A 17 -26.74 -4.32 5.07
N ARG A 18 -26.83 -4.19 3.75
CA ARG A 18 -28.07 -4.42 3.00
C ARG A 18 -27.87 -5.55 2.01
N ILE A 19 -28.77 -6.53 2.04
CA ILE A 19 -28.73 -7.70 1.16
C ILE A 19 -30.07 -7.81 0.43
N CYS A 20 -30.04 -7.76 -0.89
CA CYS A 20 -31.21 -8.07 -1.70
C CYS A 20 -31.38 -9.59 -1.79
N LEU A 21 -32.51 -10.12 -1.34
CA LEU A 21 -32.76 -11.55 -1.43
C LEU A 21 -32.95 -12.01 -2.89
N PRO A 22 -32.57 -13.26 -3.23
CA PRO A 22 -32.85 -13.86 -4.53
C PRO A 22 -34.33 -13.82 -4.91
N LYS A 23 -34.60 -13.78 -6.22
CA LYS A 23 -35.98 -13.75 -6.74
C LYS A 23 -36.84 -14.93 -6.28
N TYR A 24 -36.25 -16.12 -6.18
CA TYR A 24 -37.00 -17.32 -5.79
C TYR A 24 -37.54 -17.22 -4.35
N LEU A 25 -36.82 -16.57 -3.43
CA LEU A 25 -37.31 -16.29 -2.08
C LEU A 25 -38.42 -15.22 -2.10
N LYS A 26 -38.29 -14.20 -2.94
CA LYS A 26 -39.33 -13.16 -3.07
C LYS A 26 -40.67 -13.72 -3.52
N VAL A 27 -40.66 -14.66 -4.48
CA VAL A 27 -41.86 -15.34 -4.97
C VAL A 27 -42.55 -16.16 -3.85
N ARG A 28 -41.79 -16.61 -2.86
CA ARG A 28 -42.28 -17.37 -1.70
C ARG A 28 -42.73 -16.49 -0.53
N GLY A 29 -42.80 -15.17 -0.72
CA GLY A 29 -43.29 -14.23 0.30
C GLY A 29 -42.22 -13.68 1.24
N TYR A 30 -40.93 -13.94 0.99
CA TYR A 30 -39.86 -13.35 1.78
C TYR A 30 -39.70 -11.85 1.47
N ARG A 31 -39.19 -11.09 2.45
CA ARG A 31 -38.91 -9.66 2.29
C ARG A 31 -37.97 -9.38 1.11
N PHE A 32 -38.11 -8.21 0.50
CA PHE A 32 -37.30 -7.86 -0.67
C PHE A 32 -35.80 -7.77 -0.34
N ASP A 33 -35.49 -7.21 0.82
CA ASP A 33 -34.15 -7.02 1.34
C ASP A 33 -34.09 -7.20 2.85
N VAL A 34 -32.91 -7.63 3.30
CA VAL A 34 -32.54 -7.69 4.71
C VAL A 34 -31.59 -6.53 4.99
N LYS A 35 -31.89 -5.73 6.01
CA LYS A 35 -31.08 -4.57 6.41
C LYS A 35 -30.67 -4.72 7.87
N VAL A 36 -29.37 -4.82 8.10
CA VAL A 36 -28.79 -5.05 9.42
C VAL A 36 -27.94 -3.85 9.84
N SER A 37 -28.22 -3.28 11.01
CA SER A 37 -27.38 -2.22 11.60
C SER A 37 -26.04 -2.78 12.05
N LEU A 38 -24.96 -2.09 11.67
CA LEU A 38 -23.58 -2.41 12.08
C LEU A 38 -23.16 -1.68 13.37
N LEU A 39 -24.07 -0.92 13.98
CA LEU A 39 -23.86 -0.23 15.27
C LEU A 39 -22.59 0.63 15.29
N THR A 40 -22.30 1.31 14.17
CA THR A 40 -21.14 2.19 14.06
C THR A 40 -21.37 3.32 13.08
N LYS A 41 -20.74 4.46 13.36
CA LYS A 41 -20.62 5.62 12.46
C LYS A 41 -19.23 5.71 11.83
N ASN A 42 -18.29 4.85 12.24
CA ASN A 42 -16.93 4.82 11.70
C ASN A 42 -16.89 3.92 10.46
N ARG A 43 -16.43 4.47 9.33
CA ARG A 43 -16.37 3.77 8.05
C ARG A 43 -15.49 2.52 8.07
N THR A 44 -14.33 2.58 8.73
CA THR A 44 -13.36 1.46 8.75
C THR A 44 -13.92 0.27 9.52
N LEU A 45 -14.48 0.53 10.71
CA LEU A 45 -15.17 -0.50 11.50
C LEU A 45 -16.39 -1.05 10.76
N ALA A 46 -17.12 -0.18 10.05
CA ALA A 46 -18.27 -0.59 9.25
C ALA A 46 -17.88 -1.57 8.12
N ILE A 47 -16.72 -1.37 7.47
CA ILE A 47 -16.24 -2.29 6.43
C ILE A 47 -15.95 -3.67 7.04
N SER A 48 -15.25 -3.74 8.18
CA SER A 48 -14.95 -5.00 8.85
C SER A 48 -16.22 -5.73 9.27
N ARG A 49 -17.10 -5.05 10.02
CA ARG A 49 -18.36 -5.64 10.48
C ARG A 49 -19.28 -6.05 9.32
N ASN A 50 -19.27 -5.29 8.22
CA ASN A 50 -20.03 -5.64 7.02
C ASN A 50 -19.53 -6.94 6.38
N PHE A 51 -18.23 -7.19 6.38
CA PHE A 51 -17.68 -8.45 5.86
C PHE A 51 -18.20 -9.65 6.66
N ASP A 52 -18.15 -9.57 7.99
CA ASP A 52 -18.60 -10.64 8.88
C ASP A 52 -20.10 -10.91 8.72
N VAL A 53 -20.92 -9.85 8.76
CA VAL A 53 -22.37 -9.93 8.60
C VAL A 53 -22.75 -10.42 7.20
N ALA A 54 -22.14 -9.89 6.14
CA ALA A 54 -22.43 -10.30 4.77
C ALA A 54 -22.12 -11.78 4.53
N SER A 55 -20.97 -12.25 5.01
CA SER A 55 -20.53 -13.65 4.87
C SER A 55 -21.52 -14.61 5.52
N ARG A 56 -21.92 -14.34 6.77
CA ARG A 56 -22.86 -15.19 7.51
C ARG A 56 -24.27 -15.17 6.94
N LEU A 57 -24.78 -13.99 6.58
CA LEU A 57 -26.10 -13.89 5.95
C LEU A 57 -26.13 -14.59 4.59
N ARG A 58 -25.02 -14.56 3.84
CA ARG A 58 -24.92 -15.29 2.57
C ARG A 58 -25.01 -16.80 2.78
N GLN A 59 -24.24 -17.34 3.71
CA GLN A 59 -24.31 -18.75 4.10
C GLN A 59 -25.72 -19.15 4.50
N LEU A 60 -26.41 -18.27 5.23
CA LEU A 60 -27.78 -18.50 5.66
C LEU A 60 -28.75 -18.58 4.48
N ILE A 61 -28.69 -17.61 3.57
CA ILE A 61 -29.52 -17.57 2.36
C ILE A 61 -29.31 -18.81 1.49
N ASP A 62 -28.05 -19.23 1.33
CA ASP A 62 -27.69 -20.42 0.54
C ASP A 62 -28.17 -21.73 1.22
N SER A 63 -28.30 -21.74 2.56
CA SER A 63 -28.81 -22.89 3.33
C SER A 63 -30.33 -23.00 3.37
N VAL A 64 -31.06 -21.99 2.87
CA VAL A 64 -32.54 -22.01 2.86
C VAL A 64 -33.03 -23.10 1.90
N THR A 65 -33.63 -24.15 2.46
CA THR A 65 -34.32 -25.20 1.72
C THR A 65 -35.78 -24.85 1.46
N GLU A 66 -36.46 -25.67 0.66
CA GLU A 66 -37.85 -25.44 0.27
C GLU A 66 -38.88 -25.51 1.40
N THR A 67 -38.48 -26.00 2.57
CA THR A 67 -39.36 -26.27 3.71
C THR A 67 -39.39 -25.15 4.75
N VAL A 68 -38.39 -24.26 4.74
CA VAL A 68 -38.27 -23.18 5.73
C VAL A 68 -39.32 -22.11 5.45
N GLN A 69 -40.02 -21.64 6.48
CA GLN A 69 -40.99 -20.54 6.35
C GLN A 69 -40.31 -19.17 6.50
N ALA A 70 -40.97 -18.11 6.01
CA ALA A 70 -40.40 -16.75 6.04
C ALA A 70 -40.15 -16.21 7.47
N ASP A 71 -41.00 -16.59 8.43
CA ASP A 71 -40.87 -16.18 9.83
C ASP A 71 -39.70 -16.88 10.51
N GLU A 72 -39.59 -18.20 10.33
CA GLU A 72 -38.47 -19.01 10.83
C GLU A 72 -37.12 -18.51 10.28
N PHE A 73 -37.08 -18.11 9.01
CA PHE A 73 -35.90 -17.48 8.42
C PHE A 73 -35.58 -16.13 9.06
N THR A 74 -36.58 -15.32 9.37
CA THR A 74 -36.38 -14.01 10.02
C THR A 74 -35.81 -14.18 11.43
N ASP A 75 -36.32 -15.16 12.18
CA ASP A 75 -35.81 -15.48 13.52
C ASP A 75 -34.37 -15.99 13.47
N LEU A 76 -34.07 -16.84 12.50
CA LEU A 76 -32.72 -17.34 12.28
C LEU A 76 -31.75 -16.21 11.89
N VAL A 77 -32.16 -15.30 11.01
CA VAL A 77 -31.39 -14.10 10.65
C VAL A 77 -31.12 -13.25 11.89
N ASN A 78 -32.14 -12.96 12.71
CA ASN A 78 -31.98 -12.16 13.91
C ASN A 78 -31.02 -12.81 14.90
N LYS A 79 -31.18 -14.11 15.17
CA LYS A 79 -30.30 -14.88 16.05
C LYS A 79 -28.84 -14.81 15.58
N THR A 80 -28.59 -15.09 14.30
CA THR A 80 -27.23 -15.01 13.73
C THR A 80 -26.65 -13.60 13.81
N VAL A 81 -27.48 -12.56 13.57
CA VAL A 81 -27.04 -11.17 13.67
C VAL A 81 -26.66 -10.80 15.10
N ASP A 82 -27.41 -11.27 16.09
CA ASP A 82 -27.13 -10.97 17.49
C ASP A 82 -25.89 -11.71 18.00
N GLU A 83 -25.67 -12.96 17.56
CA GLU A 83 -24.42 -13.69 17.79
C GLU A 83 -23.20 -12.94 17.21
N ILE A 84 -23.31 -12.40 15.99
CA ILE A 84 -22.23 -11.61 15.39
C ILE A 84 -22.01 -10.31 16.16
N ARG A 85 -23.09 -9.62 16.54
CA ARG A 85 -23.00 -8.37 17.31
C ARG A 85 -22.32 -8.56 18.66
N ALA A 86 -22.50 -9.71 19.31
CA ALA A 86 -21.80 -10.02 20.55
C ALA A 86 -20.27 -9.99 20.39
N THR A 87 -19.75 -10.20 19.18
CA THR A 87 -18.31 -10.14 18.90
C THR A 87 -17.80 -8.71 18.65
N PHE A 88 -18.69 -7.74 18.41
CA PHE A 88 -18.32 -6.37 18.07
C PHE A 88 -17.66 -5.60 19.21
N ASP A 89 -17.94 -5.97 20.46
CA ASP A 89 -17.38 -5.35 21.67
C ASP A 89 -16.10 -6.06 22.16
N CYS A 90 -15.81 -7.26 21.65
CA CYS A 90 -14.59 -8.01 21.98
C CYS A 90 -13.36 -7.57 21.16
N ALA A 91 -13.53 -6.77 20.11
CA ALA A 91 -12.47 -6.41 19.17
C ALA A 91 -11.85 -5.04 19.48
N VAL A 92 -11.17 -4.94 20.63
CA VAL A 92 -10.08 -3.96 20.83
C VAL A 92 -8.76 -4.67 20.56
N ASN A 93 -8.54 -5.10 19.32
CA ASN A 93 -7.21 -5.41 18.78
C ASN A 93 -7.33 -5.40 17.26
N GLU A 94 -6.57 -4.52 16.62
CA GLU A 94 -6.52 -4.33 15.18
C GLU A 94 -6.11 -5.64 14.48
N VAL A 95 -7.08 -6.40 13.98
CA VAL A 95 -6.79 -7.53 13.09
C VAL A 95 -6.42 -6.96 11.73
N GLN A 96 -5.12 -6.76 11.50
CA GLN A 96 -4.55 -6.57 10.17
C GLN A 96 -4.81 -7.83 9.34
N THR A 97 -5.89 -7.83 8.56
CA THR A 97 -6.20 -8.90 7.62
C THR A 97 -5.33 -8.71 6.37
N THR A 98 -4.17 -9.38 6.35
CA THR A 98 -3.46 -9.63 5.10
C THR A 98 -4.15 -10.77 4.34
N PRO A 99 -4.26 -10.69 3.00
CA PRO A 99 -4.91 -11.74 2.23
C PRO A 99 -3.97 -12.94 2.13
N ASN A 100 -4.24 -14.00 2.90
CA ASN A 100 -3.51 -15.25 2.80
C ASN A 100 -4.10 -16.10 1.67
N ARG A 101 -3.40 -16.19 0.54
CA ARG A 101 -3.73 -17.13 -0.54
C ARG A 101 -3.34 -18.53 -0.09
N VAL A 102 -4.33 -19.38 0.12
CA VAL A 102 -4.15 -20.79 0.51
C VAL A 102 -3.27 -21.50 -0.53
N GLN A 103 -2.05 -21.86 -0.15
CA GLN A 103 -1.27 -22.90 -0.82
C GLN A 103 -1.08 -24.03 0.19
N SER A 104 -1.48 -25.23 -0.24
CA SER A 104 -1.55 -26.43 0.58
C SER A 104 -0.22 -26.80 1.24
N ALA A 105 -0.35 -27.35 2.45
CA ALA A 105 0.66 -27.78 3.40
C ALA A 105 1.93 -28.44 2.82
N VAL A 106 3.12 -27.96 3.23
CA VAL A 106 4.23 -28.79 3.76
C VAL A 106 5.06 -27.98 4.78
N LYS A 107 5.07 -28.51 6.01
CA LYS A 107 6.03 -28.44 7.14
C LYS A 107 7.18 -27.41 7.20
N ALA A 108 7.42 -27.06 8.47
CA ALA A 108 8.61 -26.50 9.11
C ALA A 108 8.65 -24.97 9.25
N ALA A 109 8.72 -24.54 10.50
CA ALA A 109 8.99 -23.17 10.93
C ALA A 109 10.17 -22.60 10.13
N ARG A 110 9.86 -21.75 9.16
CA ARG A 110 10.85 -20.87 8.55
C ARG A 110 10.75 -19.55 9.31
N SER A 111 11.74 -19.30 10.16
CA SER A 111 12.20 -17.95 10.41
C SER A 111 12.19 -17.20 9.07
N ALA A 112 11.68 -15.97 9.07
CA ALA A 112 11.79 -15.10 7.91
C ALA A 112 13.21 -15.24 7.35
N PRO A 113 13.41 -15.43 6.03
CA PRO A 113 14.75 -15.44 5.48
C PRO A 113 15.38 -14.12 5.92
N ALA A 114 16.36 -14.20 6.81
CA ALA A 114 17.10 -13.04 7.23
C ALA A 114 17.63 -12.44 5.95
N LEU A 115 17.16 -11.22 5.62
CA LEU A 115 17.73 -10.48 4.50
C LEU A 115 19.25 -10.49 4.72
N PRO A 116 20.06 -10.80 3.69
CA PRO A 116 21.49 -10.75 3.83
C PRO A 116 21.85 -9.35 4.35
N SER A 117 22.33 -9.29 5.59
CA SER A 117 22.66 -8.04 6.27
C SER A 117 23.91 -7.47 5.61
N MET A 118 23.67 -6.62 4.61
CA MET A 118 24.72 -5.99 3.84
C MET A 118 24.86 -4.53 4.27
N THR A 119 26.09 -4.10 4.51
CA THR A 119 26.37 -2.70 4.85
C THR A 119 26.20 -1.79 3.64
N LEU A 120 25.87 -0.52 3.87
CA LEU A 120 25.72 0.46 2.79
C LEU A 120 26.99 0.60 1.95
N ILE A 121 28.17 0.57 2.58
CA ILE A 121 29.47 0.68 1.91
C ILE A 121 29.73 -0.51 0.99
N SER A 122 29.49 -1.73 1.48
CA SER A 122 29.69 -2.93 0.67
C SER A 122 28.69 -3.00 -0.49
N ALA A 123 27.43 -2.65 -0.25
CA ALA A 123 26.40 -2.58 -1.28
C ALA A 123 26.74 -1.52 -2.34
N GLN A 124 27.26 -0.36 -1.94
CA GLN A 124 27.71 0.67 -2.86
C GLN A 124 28.84 0.18 -3.76
N ALA A 125 29.85 -0.51 -3.21
CA ALA A 125 30.95 -1.06 -3.99
C ALA A 125 30.44 -2.03 -5.06
N GLN A 126 29.52 -2.92 -4.71
CA GLN A 126 28.91 -3.85 -5.67
C GLN A 126 28.03 -3.14 -6.70
N PHE A 127 27.27 -2.12 -6.30
CA PHE A 127 26.49 -1.29 -7.22
C PHE A 127 27.38 -0.60 -8.26
N ILE A 128 28.48 0.01 -7.83
CA ILE A 128 29.42 0.70 -8.72
C ILE A 128 30.14 -0.30 -9.64
N ALA A 129 30.52 -1.47 -9.13
CA ALA A 129 31.09 -2.55 -9.94
C ALA A 129 30.09 -3.14 -10.95
N SER A 130 28.80 -3.17 -10.63
CA SER A 130 27.74 -3.53 -11.58
C SER A 130 27.62 -2.47 -12.67
N LYS A 131 27.61 -1.20 -12.29
CA LYS A 131 27.47 -0.08 -13.22
C LYS A 131 28.66 0.09 -14.16
N SER A 132 29.88 -0.17 -13.72
CA SER A 132 31.05 -0.14 -14.61
C SER A 132 31.00 -1.20 -15.72
N LYS A 133 30.25 -2.29 -15.51
CA LYS A 133 30.04 -3.34 -16.53
C LYS A 133 28.93 -3.02 -17.52
N GLU A 134 28.02 -2.09 -17.22
CA GLU A 134 26.85 -1.74 -18.05
C GLU A 134 27.17 -0.83 -19.27
N SER A 135 28.43 -0.78 -19.73
CA SER A 135 28.86 0.07 -20.87
C SER A 135 28.48 1.56 -20.75
N ILE A 136 28.30 2.08 -19.53
CA ILE A 136 28.08 3.50 -19.30
C ILE A 136 29.40 4.28 -19.21
N SER A 137 29.35 5.59 -19.46
CA SER A 137 30.52 6.46 -19.36
C SER A 137 31.15 6.42 -17.96
N SER A 138 32.49 6.41 -17.92
CA SER A 138 33.28 6.46 -16.68
C SER A 138 32.98 7.71 -15.84
N ALA A 139 32.61 8.83 -16.48
CA ALA A 139 32.18 10.04 -15.80
C ALA A 139 30.87 9.83 -15.02
N SER A 140 29.91 9.09 -15.59
CA SER A 140 28.64 8.77 -14.94
C SER A 140 28.85 7.85 -13.73
N VAL A 141 29.75 6.86 -13.85
CA VAL A 141 30.12 5.98 -12.72
C VAL A 141 30.71 6.79 -11.56
N LYS A 142 31.64 7.71 -11.86
CA LYS A 142 32.24 8.60 -10.85
C LYS A 142 31.19 9.48 -10.16
N GLN A 143 30.24 10.04 -10.91
CA GLN A 143 29.15 10.84 -10.36
C GLN A 143 28.22 10.02 -9.47
N LEU A 144 27.88 8.79 -9.87
CA LEU A 144 27.08 7.88 -9.05
C LEU A 144 27.79 7.56 -7.74
N LEU A 145 29.08 7.25 -7.79
CA LEU A 145 29.91 7.00 -6.61
C LEU A 145 29.88 8.22 -5.68
N GLN A 146 30.26 9.39 -6.18
CA GLN A 146 30.30 10.62 -5.38
C GLN A 146 28.96 10.92 -4.67
N ARG A 147 27.85 10.84 -5.41
CA ARG A 147 26.52 11.21 -4.90
C ARG A 147 25.96 10.19 -3.92
N THR A 148 26.24 8.91 -4.12
CA THR A 148 25.83 7.85 -3.19
C THR A 148 26.73 7.82 -1.95
N THR A 149 28.02 8.12 -2.08
CA THR A 149 28.94 8.22 -0.93
C THR A 149 28.52 9.35 -0.01
N HIS A 150 28.13 10.50 -0.58
CA HIS A 150 27.64 11.62 0.20
C HIS A 150 26.44 11.24 1.08
N PHE A 151 25.48 10.47 0.54
CA PHE A 151 24.38 9.94 1.33
C PHE A 151 24.86 9.02 2.46
N ILE A 152 25.73 8.07 2.15
CA ILE A 152 26.25 7.09 3.13
C ILE A 152 27.01 7.79 4.26
N GLN A 153 27.77 8.85 3.97
CA GLN A 153 28.48 9.62 4.97
C GLN A 153 27.55 10.48 5.84
N SER A 154 26.41 10.89 5.30
CA SER A 154 25.44 11.74 6.00
C SER A 154 24.46 10.97 6.89
N THR A 155 24.39 9.65 6.77
CA THR A 155 23.44 8.80 7.52
C THR A 155 24.15 8.05 8.64
N GLU A 156 23.50 7.92 9.78
CA GLU A 156 24.01 7.15 10.93
C GLU A 156 23.76 5.64 10.76
N VAL A 157 23.00 5.26 9.74
CA VAL A 157 22.61 3.88 9.45
C VAL A 157 23.73 3.12 8.74
N SER A 158 24.07 1.94 9.22
CA SER A 158 25.11 1.09 8.62
C SER A 158 24.56 0.05 7.63
N SER A 159 23.35 -0.46 7.84
CA SER A 159 22.73 -1.53 7.03
C SER A 159 21.82 -0.97 5.94
N VAL A 160 21.78 -1.64 4.78
CA VAL A 160 20.85 -1.29 3.69
C VAL A 160 19.38 -1.50 4.07
N SER A 161 19.10 -2.52 4.89
CA SER A 161 17.73 -2.88 5.32
C SER A 161 17.07 -1.83 6.20
N ASP A 162 17.88 -1.07 6.95
CA ASP A 162 17.42 -0.19 8.02
C ASP A 162 17.12 1.22 7.49
N VAL A 163 17.51 1.51 6.25
CA VAL A 163 17.21 2.78 5.60
C VAL A 163 15.73 2.85 5.26
N SER A 164 15.00 3.63 6.06
CA SER A 164 13.60 3.98 5.84
C SER A 164 13.41 5.31 5.09
N SER A 165 12.18 5.61 4.66
CA SER A 165 11.82 6.88 4.04
C SER A 165 12.10 8.11 4.92
N ALA A 166 12.17 7.93 6.25
CA ALA A 166 12.51 9.00 7.17
C ALA A 166 13.95 9.52 6.93
N HIS A 167 14.93 8.61 6.81
CA HIS A 167 16.32 8.97 6.49
C HIS A 167 16.43 9.70 5.15
N ALA A 168 15.58 9.32 4.21
CA ALA A 168 15.57 9.89 2.88
C ALA A 168 14.96 11.32 2.87
N LEU A 169 14.00 11.63 3.75
CA LEU A 169 13.51 12.99 4.00
C LEU A 169 14.54 13.86 4.74
N VAL A 170 15.24 13.30 5.73
CA VAL A 170 16.34 13.98 6.42
C VAL A 170 17.44 14.37 5.43
N TYR A 171 17.84 13.44 4.57
CA TYR A 171 18.83 13.71 3.52
C TYR A 171 18.36 14.78 2.53
N ARG A 172 17.08 14.79 2.14
CA ARG A 172 16.50 15.88 1.34
C ARG A 172 16.63 17.23 2.05
N GLY A 173 16.39 17.27 3.36
CA GLY A 173 16.58 18.47 4.17
C GLY A 173 18.04 18.94 4.14
N LEU A 174 18.99 18.04 4.35
CA LEU A 174 20.42 18.33 4.27
C LEU A 174 20.82 18.96 2.93
N LEU A 175 20.39 18.38 1.81
CA LEU A 175 20.68 18.90 0.47
C LEU A 175 20.15 20.33 0.25
N LEU A 176 19.02 20.69 0.87
CA LEU A 176 18.47 22.05 0.79
C LEU A 176 19.28 23.05 1.63
N THR A 177 19.86 22.60 2.75
CA THR A 177 20.70 23.44 3.63
C THR A 177 22.07 23.74 3.01
N GLU A 178 22.61 22.83 2.19
CA GLU A 178 23.95 22.97 1.59
C GLU A 178 24.06 24.01 0.46
N GLY A 179 22.97 24.74 0.15
CA GLY A 179 22.99 25.87 -0.79
C GLY A 179 23.29 25.50 -2.25
N ARG A 180 23.19 24.22 -2.61
CA ARG A 180 23.45 23.72 -3.97
C ARG A 180 22.30 24.08 -4.93
N SER A 181 22.60 24.10 -6.22
CA SER A 181 21.57 24.32 -7.24
C SER A 181 20.49 23.23 -7.22
N HIS A 182 19.26 23.60 -7.57
CA HIS A 182 18.13 22.68 -7.62
C HIS A 182 18.40 21.46 -8.52
N LYS A 183 19.05 21.68 -9.67
CA LYS A 183 19.47 20.59 -10.58
C LYS A 183 20.42 19.62 -9.89
N SER A 184 21.42 20.13 -9.17
CA SER A 184 22.36 19.28 -8.45
C SER A 184 21.64 18.42 -7.41
N ASN A 185 20.80 19.03 -6.56
CA ASN A 185 20.03 18.30 -5.54
C ASN A 185 19.14 17.22 -6.14
N LYS A 186 18.50 17.50 -7.28
CA LYS A 186 17.70 16.51 -8.01
C LYS A 186 18.56 15.33 -8.47
N ASP A 187 19.75 15.59 -8.99
CA ASP A 187 20.65 14.55 -9.44
C ASP A 187 21.21 13.71 -8.28
N TYR A 188 21.46 14.30 -7.10
CA TYR A 188 21.84 13.56 -5.89
C TYR A 188 20.73 12.60 -5.46
N LEU A 189 19.48 13.07 -5.35
CA LEU A 189 18.35 12.20 -5.02
C LEU A 189 18.11 11.12 -6.07
N ALA A 190 18.28 11.45 -7.35
CA ALA A 190 18.17 10.47 -8.44
C ALA A 190 19.24 9.38 -8.33
N ALA A 191 20.49 9.74 -8.05
CA ALA A 191 21.58 8.78 -7.87
C ALA A 191 21.33 7.84 -6.68
N VAL A 192 20.89 8.38 -5.54
CA VAL A 192 20.56 7.57 -4.35
C VAL A 192 19.34 6.70 -4.59
N SER A 193 18.30 7.20 -5.28
CA SER A 193 17.17 6.36 -5.68
C SER A 193 17.58 5.25 -6.64
N GLN A 194 18.51 5.49 -7.57
CA GLN A 194 19.01 4.43 -8.45
C GLN A 194 19.76 3.36 -7.68
N PHE A 195 20.58 3.76 -6.70
CA PHE A 195 21.26 2.84 -5.79
C PHE A 195 20.26 1.93 -5.04
N PHE A 196 19.24 2.51 -4.39
CA PHE A 196 18.24 1.69 -3.67
C PHE A 196 17.32 0.87 -4.58
N LYS A 197 17.11 1.30 -5.84
CA LYS A 197 16.46 0.44 -6.86
C LYS A 197 17.30 -0.80 -7.13
N TRP A 198 18.61 -0.67 -7.25
CA TRP A 198 19.52 -1.81 -7.40
C TRP A 198 19.56 -2.67 -6.13
N CYS A 199 19.62 -2.08 -4.93
CA CYS A 199 19.55 -2.82 -3.67
C CYS A 199 18.27 -3.66 -3.56
N ARG A 200 17.14 -3.13 -4.04
CA ARG A 200 15.88 -3.90 -4.12
C ARG A 200 15.97 -5.07 -5.10
N GLN A 201 16.58 -4.87 -6.27
CA GLN A 201 16.80 -5.95 -7.25
C GLN A 201 17.70 -7.06 -6.70
N MET A 202 18.70 -6.69 -5.90
CA MET A 202 19.59 -7.61 -5.19
C MET A 202 18.97 -8.21 -3.92
N GLN A 203 17.70 -7.92 -3.64
CA GLN A 203 16.97 -8.38 -2.45
C GLN A 203 17.66 -8.00 -1.12
N LEU A 204 18.38 -6.87 -1.09
CA LEU A 204 18.96 -6.30 0.13
C LEU A 204 17.95 -5.44 0.91
N THR A 205 16.92 -4.95 0.23
CA THR A 205 15.80 -4.21 0.81
C THR A 205 14.50 -4.55 0.09
N GLN A 206 13.37 -4.44 0.77
CA GLN A 206 12.05 -4.73 0.20
C GLN A 206 11.48 -3.55 -0.59
N VAL A 207 11.80 -2.32 -0.16
CA VAL A 207 11.23 -1.10 -0.72
C VAL A 207 12.35 -0.10 -1.00
N ASN A 208 12.18 0.74 -2.03
CA ASN A 208 13.09 1.85 -2.29
C ASN A 208 12.69 3.06 -1.41
N PRO A 209 13.50 3.47 -0.42
CA PRO A 209 13.16 4.57 0.49
C PRO A 209 13.04 5.93 -0.21
N PHE A 210 13.66 6.07 -1.38
CA PHE A 210 13.68 7.28 -2.19
C PHE A 210 12.65 7.27 -3.33
N GLY A 211 11.71 6.31 -3.34
CA GLY A 211 10.73 6.14 -4.42
C GLY A 211 9.83 7.36 -4.65
N ASP A 212 9.33 7.95 -3.57
CA ASP A 212 8.31 9.02 -3.62
C ASP A 212 8.87 10.41 -3.31
N ILE A 213 10.19 10.54 -3.17
CA ILE A 213 10.82 11.78 -2.73
C ILE A 213 11.03 12.71 -3.91
N LYS A 214 10.23 13.79 -3.95
CA LYS A 214 10.31 14.84 -4.96
C LYS A 214 10.86 16.14 -4.36
N LEU A 215 11.69 16.84 -5.14
CA LEU A 215 11.96 18.26 -4.90
C LEU A 215 10.82 19.05 -5.54
N SER A 216 10.23 19.98 -4.79
CA SER A 216 9.21 20.89 -5.35
C SER A 216 9.82 21.64 -6.53
N GLN A 217 9.12 21.70 -7.67
CA GLN A 217 9.59 22.52 -8.79
C GLN A 217 9.63 23.97 -8.32
N GLN A 218 10.81 24.60 -8.32
CA GLN A 218 10.83 26.05 -8.39
C GLN A 218 10.16 26.42 -9.72
N ASN A 219 9.07 27.16 -9.61
CA ASN A 219 8.24 27.77 -10.64
C ASN A 219 8.70 27.53 -12.08
N ALA A 220 7.79 27.00 -12.90
CA ALA A 220 7.91 26.93 -14.34
C ALA A 220 8.19 28.33 -14.93
N SER A 221 9.45 28.73 -15.01
CA SER A 221 9.89 29.63 -16.05
C SER A 221 9.77 28.86 -17.35
N ASP A 222 8.87 29.33 -18.19
CA ASP A 222 8.56 28.88 -19.55
C ASP A 222 9.69 28.06 -20.21
N PRO A 223 9.46 26.79 -20.60
CA PRO A 223 10.46 25.95 -21.27
C PRO A 223 11.00 26.55 -22.58
N ASP A 224 10.36 27.60 -23.10
CA ASP A 224 10.80 28.33 -24.29
C ASP A 224 11.92 29.36 -24.01
N SER A 225 12.01 29.89 -22.78
CA SER A 225 12.99 30.93 -22.43
C SER A 225 14.44 30.44 -22.29
N SER A 226 14.64 29.13 -22.11
CA SER A 226 15.96 28.51 -21.96
C SER A 226 16.48 27.84 -23.24
N ARG A 227 15.76 28.00 -24.36
CA ARG A 227 16.16 27.51 -25.69
C ARG A 227 16.38 28.62 -26.72
N GLN A 228 16.81 29.81 -26.32
CA GLN A 228 17.46 30.71 -27.27
C GLN A 228 18.89 30.24 -27.56
N ARG A 229 19.02 29.27 -28.46
CA ARG A 229 20.32 28.89 -29.04
C ARG A 229 20.17 28.79 -30.55
N TRP A 230 20.77 29.77 -31.24
CA TRP A 230 20.86 29.98 -32.69
C TRP A 230 19.60 30.53 -33.38
N GLN A 231 19.32 31.82 -33.22
CA GLN A 231 18.78 32.58 -34.36
C GLN A 231 19.97 33.09 -35.17
N LYS A 232 20.07 32.65 -36.43
CA LYS A 232 20.99 33.25 -37.40
C LYS A 232 20.51 34.67 -37.64
N THR A 233 21.31 35.65 -37.21
CA THR A 233 21.14 37.03 -37.65
C THR A 233 21.62 37.07 -39.09
N ASP A 234 20.70 37.01 -40.06
CA ASP A 234 21.01 37.40 -41.44
C ASP A 234 21.28 38.90 -41.46
N ARG A 235 22.51 39.28 -41.83
CA ARG A 235 22.86 40.50 -42.55
C ARG A 235 24.08 40.25 -43.42
#